data_AF-A0A845JZ60-F1
#
_entry.id   AF-A0A845JZ60-F1
#
_cell.length_a   1.000
_cell.length_b   1.000
_cell.length_c   1.000
_cell.angle_alpha   90.00
_cell.angle_beta   90.00
_cell.angle_gamma   90.00
#
_symmetry.space_group_name_H-M   'P 1'
#
loop_
_entity.id
_entity.type
_entity.pdbx_description
1 polymer ?
#
loop_
_entity_poly.entity_id
_entity_poly.type
_entity_poly.pdbx_seq_one_letter_code
_entity_poly.pdbx_strand_id
1 'polypeptide(L)'
;MKTLLIFPAQWYPTQPYLSTPYLTSYLRAKGWEVDQRDFNIASYDHFLSAPLLKNAENLMAEKLKSLKSQGFLTIKEKSHLDVLSMGLKFSDRIITGVEEAKSVLRTPERFFDFPSYQQADMVIKSALKLVSDAHAPSVLSLSTFESGTRAEESTRKAHETTRDKETNPFIHLYKDILIPGENWQEYDVVGISIIGISQIIPGLTLARLLKEQFPHLHITLGGPIFSVNAEQLIGHPEFFDDFCHSIVTFEGEEPLHRLLTALKAGDSLATVPNLIHLDGRQVVHNKERVELRFEEIPGPTFDGLPMKNYLSPYPIIPVLQSRGCYWGKCTFCTHSFVYGHRYGKQKTQGMVDELEALMKKYNTKYFTFSDEAVSPHSLNDVSELMIERGVEISSLALLKFEKVMDEKLFAKMKKAGFKFLMFGLESANDRVLALIDKGTTKEVEKDVLNKSHKAGIWNHSFLFFGFPT
;
A
#
# COMPACT_ATOMS: atom_id res chain seq x y z
N MET A 1 -17.08 -10.75 19.17
CA MET A 1 -15.77 -10.89 18.52
C MET A 1 -15.51 -9.62 17.77
N LYS A 2 -14.70 -8.73 18.35
CA LYS A 2 -14.36 -7.43 17.76
C LYS A 2 -13.05 -7.56 16.99
N THR A 3 -13.00 -7.01 15.78
CA THR A 3 -11.86 -7.18 14.86
C THR A 3 -11.22 -5.84 14.53
N LEU A 4 -9.89 -5.80 14.52
CA LEU A 4 -9.12 -4.64 14.05
C LEU A 4 -8.42 -4.98 12.74
N LEU A 5 -8.66 -4.19 11.68
CA LEU A 5 -7.95 -4.30 10.41
C LEU A 5 -6.90 -3.20 10.29
N ILE A 6 -5.65 -3.58 10.05
CA ILE A 6 -4.51 -2.68 10.01
C ILE A 6 -3.85 -2.70 8.63
N PHE A 7 -3.68 -1.52 8.06
CA PHE A 7 -2.73 -1.29 6.98
C PHE A 7 -1.38 -0.88 7.61
N PRO A 8 -0.34 -1.74 7.55
CA PRO A 8 0.91 -1.49 8.26
C PRO A 8 1.77 -0.45 7.54
N ALA A 9 2.80 0.08 8.22
CA ALA A 9 3.91 0.73 7.49
C ALA A 9 4.55 -0.28 6.52
N GLN A 10 5.17 0.08 5.41
CA GLN A 10 5.41 1.36 4.75
C GLN A 10 4.70 1.36 3.36
N TRP A 11 4.09 2.48 2.96
CA TRP A 11 3.47 2.71 1.65
C TRP A 11 3.35 4.22 1.36
N TYR A 12 2.84 4.62 0.19
CA TYR A 12 2.62 6.04 -0.12
C TYR A 12 1.71 6.74 0.92
N PRO A 13 2.15 7.87 1.52
CA PRO A 13 1.41 8.54 2.60
C PRO A 13 0.41 9.61 2.11
N THR A 14 0.03 9.60 0.83
CA THR A 14 -0.82 10.66 0.24
C THR A 14 -2.32 10.35 0.29
N GLN A 15 -2.68 9.09 0.51
CA GLN A 15 -4.06 8.61 0.58
C GLN A 15 -4.12 7.27 1.34
N PRO A 16 -5.30 6.88 1.88
CA PRO A 16 -5.48 5.53 2.43
C PRO A 16 -5.25 4.46 1.36
N TYR A 17 -4.85 3.26 1.78
CA TYR A 17 -4.89 2.09 0.89
C TYR A 17 -6.26 1.42 0.94
N LEU A 18 -6.66 0.79 -0.17
CA LEU A 18 -8.05 0.43 -0.41
C LEU A 18 -8.48 -0.93 0.19
N SER A 19 -7.53 -1.78 0.60
CA SER A 19 -7.86 -3.11 1.15
C SER A 19 -8.70 -3.04 2.44
N THR A 20 -8.24 -2.33 3.48
CA THR A 20 -8.95 -2.27 4.76
C THR A 20 -10.31 -1.55 4.66
N PRO A 21 -10.52 -0.49 3.86
CA PRO A 21 -11.84 0.09 3.63
C PRO A 21 -12.89 -0.89 3.08
N TYR A 22 -12.54 -1.72 2.09
CA TYR A 22 -13.47 -2.72 1.55
C TYR A 22 -13.74 -3.84 2.53
N LEU A 23 -12.70 -4.41 3.15
CA LEU A 23 -12.85 -5.47 4.13
C LEU A 23 -13.70 -5.01 5.33
N THR A 24 -13.46 -3.79 5.81
CA THR A 24 -14.25 -3.18 6.90
C THR A 24 -15.71 -3.04 6.52
N SER A 25 -15.99 -2.50 5.33
CA SER A 25 -17.36 -2.33 4.83
C SER A 25 -18.07 -3.68 4.71
N TYR A 26 -17.40 -4.67 4.11
CA TYR A 26 -17.93 -6.01 3.91
C TYR A 26 -18.25 -6.73 5.22
N LEU A 27 -17.31 -6.75 6.17
CA LEU A 27 -17.51 -7.43 7.45
C LEU A 27 -18.59 -6.75 8.30
N ARG A 28 -18.67 -5.41 8.29
CA ARG A 28 -19.75 -4.68 8.96
C ARG A 28 -21.12 -4.99 8.35
N ALA A 29 -21.21 -5.12 7.01
CA ALA A 29 -22.44 -5.54 6.34
C ALA A 29 -22.88 -6.97 6.71
N LYS A 30 -21.95 -7.82 7.17
CA LYS A 30 -22.23 -9.15 7.73
C LYS A 30 -22.53 -9.14 9.24
N GLY A 31 -22.58 -7.96 9.87
CA GLY A 31 -22.90 -7.80 11.29
C GLY A 31 -21.71 -7.94 12.24
N TRP A 32 -20.47 -7.92 11.73
CA TRP A 32 -19.28 -7.92 12.59
C TRP A 32 -18.93 -6.51 13.09
N GLU A 33 -18.47 -6.44 14.34
CA GLU A 33 -17.86 -5.22 14.89
C GLU A 33 -16.41 -5.13 14.41
N VAL A 34 -16.15 -4.19 13.50
CA VAL A 34 -14.83 -4.02 12.88
C VAL A 34 -14.37 -2.58 12.97
N ASP A 35 -13.17 -2.39 13.49
CA ASP A 35 -12.41 -1.15 13.42
C ASP A 35 -11.28 -1.26 12.41
N GLN A 36 -10.80 -0.11 11.93
CA GLN A 36 -9.64 -0.06 11.04
C GLN A 36 -8.64 1.01 11.45
N ARG A 37 -7.36 0.78 11.14
CA ARG A 37 -6.27 1.72 11.32
C ARG A 37 -5.33 1.72 10.13
N ASP A 38 -4.83 2.91 9.83
CA ASP A 38 -3.75 3.10 8.87
C ASP A 38 -2.47 3.42 9.65
N PHE A 39 -1.71 2.37 9.98
CA PHE A 39 -0.41 2.51 10.64
C PHE A 39 0.67 2.98 9.65
N ASN A 40 0.40 2.94 8.34
CA ASN A 40 1.29 3.56 7.37
C ASN A 40 1.36 5.07 7.60
N ILE A 41 0.23 5.79 7.54
CA ILE A 41 0.26 7.25 7.74
C ILE A 41 0.67 7.64 9.16
N ALA A 42 0.26 6.86 10.16
CA ALA A 42 0.70 7.06 11.54
C ALA A 42 2.24 6.94 11.67
N SER A 43 2.86 5.97 10.98
CA SER A 43 4.32 5.82 10.99
C SER A 43 5.03 7.03 10.40
N TYR A 44 4.52 7.60 9.31
CA TYR A 44 5.07 8.82 8.73
C TYR A 44 4.91 10.01 9.67
N ASP A 45 3.74 10.18 10.30
CA ASP A 45 3.53 11.25 11.27
C ASP A 45 4.56 11.22 12.41
N HIS A 46 4.91 10.03 12.90
CA HIS A 46 5.89 9.86 13.97
C HIS A 46 7.34 9.93 13.48
N PHE A 47 7.71 9.26 12.39
CA PHE A 47 9.07 9.38 11.83
C PHE A 47 9.38 10.80 11.38
N LEU A 48 8.37 11.58 11.01
CA LEU A 48 8.45 12.99 10.67
C LEU A 48 8.04 13.87 11.86
N SER A 49 8.49 13.51 13.07
CA SER A 49 8.27 14.29 14.29
C SER A 49 9.58 14.54 15.03
N ALA A 50 9.66 15.67 15.74
CA ALA A 50 10.86 16.02 16.48
C ALA A 50 11.30 14.94 17.50
N PRO A 51 10.41 14.28 18.27
CA PRO A 51 10.83 13.23 19.20
C PRO A 51 11.58 12.06 18.55
N LEU A 52 11.04 11.47 17.47
CA LEU A 52 11.72 10.34 16.81
C LEU A 52 12.95 10.77 16.02
N LEU A 53 12.94 11.96 15.41
CA LEU A 53 14.13 12.45 14.71
C LEU A 53 15.28 12.78 15.67
N LYS A 54 14.98 13.27 16.88
CA LYS A 54 15.98 13.42 17.95
C LYS A 54 16.51 12.08 18.43
N ASN A 55 15.66 11.05 18.50
CA ASN A 55 16.14 9.70 18.79
C ASN A 55 17.10 9.19 17.71
N ALA A 56 16.75 9.38 16.43
CA ALA A 56 17.63 9.04 15.30
C ALA A 56 18.96 9.82 15.36
N GLU A 57 18.92 11.11 15.65
CA GLU A 57 20.12 11.96 15.86
C GLU A 57 21.01 11.42 16.98
N ASN A 58 20.45 11.03 18.12
CA ASN A 58 21.21 10.45 19.23
C ASN A 58 21.87 9.13 18.83
N LEU A 59 21.14 8.22 18.19
CA LEU A 59 21.68 6.95 17.68
C LEU A 59 22.82 7.18 16.68
N MET A 60 22.67 8.15 15.78
CA MET A 60 23.72 8.53 14.83
C MET A 60 24.96 9.08 15.56
N ALA A 61 24.79 9.90 16.59
CA ALA A 61 25.89 10.47 17.37
C ALA A 61 26.66 9.39 18.14
N GLU A 62 25.96 8.42 18.73
CA GLU A 62 26.56 7.26 19.40
C GLU A 62 27.36 6.40 18.42
N LYS A 63 26.79 6.07 17.26
CA LYS A 63 27.47 5.32 16.19
C LYS A 63 28.70 6.06 15.68
N LEU A 64 28.60 7.38 15.47
CA LEU A 64 29.74 8.21 15.04
C LEU A 64 30.88 8.20 16.07
N LYS A 65 30.55 8.32 17.36
CA LYS A 65 31.53 8.27 18.46
C LYS A 65 32.22 6.90 18.50
N SER A 66 31.45 5.82 18.36
CA SER A 66 31.96 4.45 18.30
C SER A 66 32.98 4.30 17.16
N LEU A 67 32.63 4.70 15.93
CA LEU A 67 33.52 4.61 14.78
C LEU A 67 34.79 5.45 14.94
N LYS A 68 34.68 6.69 15.45
CA LYS A 68 35.85 7.56 15.68
C LYS A 68 36.83 7.00 16.72
N SER A 69 36.36 6.16 17.63
CA SER A 69 37.21 5.52 18.64
C SER A 69 38.00 4.31 18.12
N GLN A 70 37.69 3.83 16.91
CA GLN A 70 38.38 2.69 16.30
C GLN A 70 39.72 3.14 15.68
N GLY A 71 40.78 2.37 15.92
CA GLY A 71 42.12 2.69 15.41
C GLY A 71 42.31 2.47 13.90
N PHE A 72 41.50 1.60 13.29
CA PHE A 72 41.52 1.35 11.84
C PHE A 72 40.08 1.19 11.33
N LEU A 73 39.74 1.91 10.27
CA LEU A 73 38.42 1.87 9.63
C LEU A 73 38.52 1.31 8.22
N THR A 74 37.64 0.39 7.88
CA THR A 74 37.40 -0.06 6.51
C THR A 74 36.85 1.06 5.64
N ILE A 75 36.87 0.90 4.30
CA ILE A 75 36.30 1.88 3.37
C ILE A 75 34.81 2.11 3.65
N LYS A 76 34.07 1.04 3.96
CA LYS A 76 32.64 1.12 4.29
C LYS A 76 32.40 1.93 5.55
N GLU A 77 33.19 1.70 6.60
CA GLU A 77 33.08 2.44 7.86
C GLU A 77 33.48 3.91 7.72
N LYS A 78 34.48 4.23 6.89
CA LYS A 78 34.82 5.62 6.55
C LYS A 78 33.65 6.32 5.84
N SER A 79 33.06 5.67 4.84
CA SER A 79 31.88 6.20 4.16
C SER A 79 30.70 6.38 5.11
N HIS A 80 30.48 5.44 6.03
CA HIS A 80 29.43 5.55 7.04
C HIS A 80 29.70 6.71 8.02
N LEU A 81 30.95 6.90 8.44
CA LEU A 81 31.37 8.03 9.27
C LEU A 81 31.09 9.37 8.59
N ASP A 82 31.35 9.49 7.28
CA ASP A 82 31.07 10.71 6.51
C ASP A 82 29.56 10.98 6.42
N VAL A 83 28.76 9.94 6.17
CA VAL A 83 27.28 10.02 6.13
C VAL A 83 26.72 10.49 7.47
N LEU A 84 27.14 9.86 8.58
CA LEU A 84 26.70 10.22 9.92
C LEU A 84 27.10 11.66 10.28
N SER A 85 28.34 12.04 9.98
CA SER A 85 28.85 13.39 10.24
C SER A 85 28.07 14.45 9.45
N MET A 86 27.73 14.16 8.19
CA MET A 86 26.95 15.07 7.36
C MET A 86 25.50 15.19 7.84
N GLY A 87 24.87 14.06 8.20
CA GLY A 87 23.50 14.06 8.72
C GLY A 87 23.37 14.86 10.02
N LEU A 88 24.27 14.64 10.98
CA LEU A 88 24.32 15.39 12.25
C LEU A 88 24.61 16.88 12.07
N LYS A 89 25.32 17.27 11.01
CA LYS A 89 25.57 18.69 10.73
C LYS A 89 24.28 19.44 10.38
N PHE A 90 23.29 18.77 9.79
CA PHE A 90 22.06 19.39 9.32
C PHE A 90 20.81 18.95 10.10
N SER A 91 20.94 18.05 11.07
CA SER A 91 19.84 17.45 11.82
C SER A 91 18.96 18.49 12.50
N ASP A 92 19.53 19.47 13.21
CA ASP A 92 18.76 20.52 13.91
C ASP A 92 17.81 21.28 12.95
N ARG A 93 18.31 21.70 11.78
CA ARG A 93 17.50 22.38 10.76
C ARG A 93 16.41 21.47 10.19
N ILE A 94 16.69 20.19 10.00
CA ILE A 94 15.72 19.21 9.49
C ILE A 94 14.62 18.98 10.53
N ILE A 95 15.01 18.74 11.79
CA ILE A 95 14.13 18.46 12.92
C ILE A 95 13.18 19.65 13.16
N THR A 96 13.71 20.87 13.16
CA THR A 96 12.90 22.08 13.37
C THR A 96 11.98 22.40 12.19
N GLY A 97 12.33 21.96 10.97
CA GLY A 97 11.54 22.21 9.76
C GLY A 97 10.44 21.19 9.45
N VAL A 98 10.41 20.03 10.10
CA VAL A 98 9.58 18.89 9.65
C VAL A 98 8.06 19.14 9.80
N GLU A 99 7.63 19.79 10.89
CA GLU A 99 6.21 20.09 11.10
C GLU A 99 5.70 21.11 10.09
N GLU A 100 6.53 22.11 9.78
CA GLU A 100 6.22 23.10 8.75
C GLU A 100 6.16 22.46 7.35
N ALA A 101 7.09 21.54 7.05
CA ALA A 101 7.07 20.80 5.80
C ALA A 101 5.79 19.95 5.66
N LYS A 102 5.35 19.26 6.72
CA LYS A 102 4.05 18.56 6.72
C LYS A 102 2.89 19.52 6.52
N SER A 103 2.92 20.71 7.13
CA SER A 103 1.90 21.74 6.92
C SER A 103 1.83 22.19 5.46
N VAL A 104 2.97 22.48 4.82
CA VAL A 104 3.03 22.80 3.39
C VAL A 104 2.36 21.71 2.56
N LEU A 105 2.68 20.43 2.83
CA LEU A 105 2.14 19.30 2.07
C LEU A 105 0.63 19.09 2.26
N ARG A 106 0.04 19.65 3.32
CA ARG A 106 -1.38 19.53 3.68
C ARG A 106 -2.20 20.79 3.40
N THR A 107 -1.57 21.89 3.00
CA THR A 107 -2.25 23.16 2.73
C THR A 107 -2.27 23.45 1.23
N PRO A 108 -3.45 23.49 0.58
CA PRO A 108 -3.57 23.72 -0.86
C PRO A 108 -2.76 24.90 -1.39
N GLU A 109 -2.88 26.08 -0.79
CA GLU A 109 -2.25 27.32 -1.27
C GLU A 109 -0.72 27.22 -1.25
N ARG A 110 -0.18 26.39 -0.34
CA ARG A 110 1.26 26.19 -0.14
C ARG A 110 1.78 25.00 -0.93
N PHE A 111 0.98 23.95 -1.08
CA PHE A 111 1.31 22.76 -1.85
C PHE A 111 1.51 23.10 -3.34
N PHE A 112 0.68 23.99 -3.89
CA PHE A 112 0.78 24.40 -5.29
C PHE A 112 1.73 25.59 -5.52
N ASP A 113 2.37 26.12 -4.47
CA ASP A 113 3.51 27.03 -4.58
C ASP A 113 4.81 26.22 -4.71
N PHE A 114 5.37 26.17 -5.92
CA PHE A 114 6.49 25.28 -6.23
C PHE A 114 7.72 25.46 -5.32
N PRO A 115 8.18 26.69 -4.99
CA PRO A 115 9.27 26.88 -4.05
C PRO A 115 8.97 26.32 -2.65
N SER A 116 7.78 26.60 -2.11
CA SER A 116 7.37 26.06 -0.80
C SER A 116 7.31 24.53 -0.82
N TYR A 117 6.67 23.95 -1.84
CA TYR A 117 6.58 22.50 -2.03
C TYR A 117 7.96 21.85 -2.12
N GLN A 118 8.85 22.41 -2.95
CA GLN A 118 10.20 21.87 -3.16
C GLN A 118 11.00 21.86 -1.85
N GLN A 119 10.92 22.94 -1.07
CA GLN A 119 11.57 23.01 0.23
C GLN A 119 10.99 21.98 1.21
N ALA A 120 9.66 21.84 1.27
CA ALA A 120 9.00 20.87 2.13
C ALA A 120 9.36 19.43 1.75
N ASP A 121 9.30 19.08 0.47
CA ASP A 121 9.71 17.76 -0.04
C ASP A 121 11.17 17.43 0.30
N MET A 122 12.08 18.40 0.18
CA MET A 122 13.48 18.24 0.57
C MET A 122 13.63 17.97 2.07
N VAL A 123 12.91 18.70 2.93
CA VAL A 123 12.95 18.51 4.39
C VAL A 123 12.42 17.12 4.76
N ILE A 124 11.30 16.70 4.18
CA ILE A 124 10.67 15.40 4.44
C ILE A 124 11.61 14.26 4.04
N LYS A 125 12.18 14.32 2.83
CA LYS A 125 13.16 13.34 2.36
C LYS A 125 14.41 13.30 3.23
N SER A 126 14.90 14.46 3.69
CA SER A 126 16.05 14.54 4.58
C SER A 126 15.75 13.98 5.96
N ALA A 127 14.55 14.19 6.50
CA ALA A 127 14.12 13.62 7.77
C ALA A 127 14.08 12.08 7.74
N LEU A 128 13.48 11.49 6.69
CA LEU A 128 13.49 10.03 6.50
C LEU A 128 14.91 9.49 6.28
N LYS A 129 15.80 10.29 5.65
CA LYS A 129 17.21 9.95 5.53
C LYS A 129 17.90 9.89 6.91
N LEU A 130 17.60 10.79 7.85
CA LEU A 130 18.15 10.70 9.22
C LEU A 130 17.75 9.38 9.89
N VAL A 131 16.51 8.93 9.72
CA VAL A 131 16.06 7.62 10.21
C VAL A 131 16.85 6.49 9.53
N SER A 132 17.06 6.57 8.22
CA SER A 132 17.86 5.59 7.47
C SER A 132 19.32 5.55 7.94
N ASP A 133 19.94 6.71 8.16
CA ASP A 133 21.34 6.83 8.59
C ASP A 133 21.52 6.29 10.01
N ALA A 134 20.53 6.48 10.90
CA ALA A 134 20.51 5.90 12.24
C ALA A 134 20.39 4.37 12.22
N HIS A 135 19.71 3.81 11.22
CA HIS A 135 19.40 2.38 11.11
C HIS A 135 20.07 1.67 9.92
N ALA A 136 21.17 2.24 9.41
CA ALA A 136 21.90 1.65 8.28
C ALA A 136 22.25 0.18 8.55
N PRO A 137 22.11 -0.72 7.55
CA PRO A 137 21.94 -0.45 6.13
C PRO A 137 20.48 -0.25 5.67
N SER A 138 19.51 -0.18 6.59
CA SER A 138 18.11 0.03 6.22
C SER A 138 17.88 1.39 5.58
N VAL A 139 17.03 1.42 4.55
CA VAL A 139 16.66 2.64 3.82
C VAL A 139 15.16 2.83 3.96
N LEU A 140 14.76 4.00 4.45
CA LEU A 140 13.37 4.45 4.54
C LEU A 140 13.19 5.72 3.72
N SER A 141 12.17 5.71 2.86
CA SER A 141 11.78 6.85 2.02
C SER A 141 10.26 6.97 1.93
N LEU A 142 9.76 7.94 1.15
CA LEU A 142 8.32 8.10 0.91
C LEU A 142 7.72 6.95 0.08
N SER A 143 8.54 6.21 -0.66
CA SER A 143 8.07 5.19 -1.62
C SER A 143 8.60 3.79 -1.35
N THR A 144 9.63 3.63 -0.53
CA THR A 144 10.22 2.32 -0.22
C THR A 144 10.76 2.26 1.20
N PHE A 145 10.69 1.05 1.76
CA PHE A 145 11.56 0.57 2.81
C PHE A 145 12.34 -0.65 2.31
N GLU A 146 13.63 -0.69 2.61
CA GLU A 146 14.50 -1.84 2.36
C GLU A 146 15.36 -2.10 3.60
N SER A 147 15.42 -3.35 4.05
CA SER A 147 16.26 -3.77 5.19
C SER A 147 17.77 -3.67 4.94
N GLY A 148 18.20 -3.56 3.68
CA GLY A 148 19.62 -3.63 3.30
C GLY A 148 20.25 -5.02 3.45
N THR A 149 19.49 -6.03 3.90
CA THR A 149 19.97 -7.42 4.12
C THR A 149 19.23 -8.47 3.28
N ARG A 150 18.28 -8.01 2.45
CA ARG A 150 17.31 -8.86 1.72
C ARG A 150 16.50 -9.74 2.68
N ALA A 151 16.12 -9.19 3.83
CA ALA A 151 15.31 -9.88 4.82
C ALA A 151 13.89 -10.15 4.31
N GLU A 152 13.42 -9.31 3.40
CA GLU A 152 12.13 -9.41 2.72
C GLU A 152 11.99 -10.70 1.87
N GLU A 153 13.10 -11.34 1.53
CA GLU A 153 13.14 -12.51 0.66
C GLU A 153 13.33 -13.85 1.41
N SER A 154 13.37 -13.83 2.75
CA SER A 154 13.61 -15.04 3.54
C SER A 154 12.89 -14.98 4.88
N THR A 155 12.08 -16.00 5.17
CA THR A 155 11.38 -16.16 6.46
C THR A 155 12.33 -16.12 7.65
N ARG A 156 13.48 -16.82 7.56
CA ARG A 156 14.53 -16.80 8.60
C ARG A 156 15.14 -15.41 8.79
N LYS A 157 15.49 -14.71 7.72
CA LYS A 157 16.04 -13.35 7.86
C LYS A 157 14.98 -12.36 8.36
N ALA A 158 13.73 -12.51 7.95
CA ALA A 158 12.62 -11.73 8.50
C ALA A 158 12.48 -11.97 10.02
N HIS A 159 12.60 -13.22 10.49
CA HIS A 159 12.66 -13.53 11.93
C HIS A 159 13.76 -12.76 12.66
N GLU A 160 14.97 -12.71 12.10
CA GLU A 160 16.12 -12.00 12.66
C GLU A 160 15.90 -10.47 12.64
N THR A 161 15.58 -9.90 11.48
CA THR A 161 15.44 -8.44 11.28
C THR A 161 14.25 -7.86 12.04
N THR A 162 13.16 -8.61 12.24
CA THR A 162 12.03 -8.15 13.06
C THR A 162 12.37 -8.00 14.54
N ARG A 163 13.54 -8.51 14.97
CA ARG A 163 14.08 -8.42 16.35
C ARG A 163 15.33 -7.54 16.44
N ASP A 164 15.94 -7.19 15.31
CA ASP A 164 17.13 -6.36 15.25
C ASP A 164 16.81 -4.87 15.46
N LYS A 165 17.02 -4.39 16.69
CA LYS A 165 16.79 -2.98 17.06
C LYS A 165 17.74 -2.01 16.36
N GLU A 166 18.90 -2.49 15.88
CA GLU A 166 19.88 -1.63 15.23
C GLU A 166 19.44 -1.23 13.84
N THR A 167 18.89 -2.17 13.06
CA THR A 167 18.54 -1.94 11.65
C THR A 167 17.04 -1.76 11.41
N ASN A 168 16.17 -2.16 12.34
CA ASN A 168 14.73 -2.05 12.15
C ASN A 168 14.13 -0.84 12.91
N PRO A 169 13.85 0.29 12.21
CA PRO A 169 13.33 1.49 12.86
C PRO A 169 11.90 1.31 13.42
N PHE A 170 11.17 0.30 12.94
CA PHE A 170 9.77 0.10 13.30
C PHE A 170 9.59 -0.53 14.68
N ILE A 171 10.62 -1.19 15.24
CA ILE A 171 10.51 -1.81 16.57
C ILE A 171 10.21 -0.75 17.64
N HIS A 172 10.98 0.32 17.68
CA HIS A 172 10.78 1.43 18.63
C HIS A 172 9.46 2.15 18.36
N LEU A 173 9.17 2.46 17.08
CA LEU A 173 7.90 3.08 16.69
C LEU A 173 6.70 2.28 17.21
N TYR A 174 6.67 0.96 16.99
CA TYR A 174 5.53 0.15 17.42
C TYR A 174 5.50 -0.03 18.93
N LYS A 175 6.61 -0.45 19.55
CA LYS A 175 6.64 -0.75 20.99
C LYS A 175 6.30 0.45 21.86
N ASP A 176 6.83 1.63 21.51
CA ASP A 176 6.82 2.77 22.41
C ASP A 176 5.75 3.80 22.04
N ILE A 177 5.16 3.71 20.85
CA ILE A 177 4.22 4.72 20.34
C ILE A 177 2.91 4.10 19.85
N LEU A 178 2.94 3.29 18.78
CA LEU A 178 1.71 2.87 18.12
C LEU A 178 0.95 1.76 18.86
N ILE A 179 1.64 0.78 19.44
CA ILE A 179 0.99 -0.27 20.23
C ILE A 179 0.39 0.32 21.52
N PRO A 180 1.10 1.14 22.32
CA PRO A 180 0.50 1.78 23.50
C PRO A 180 -0.71 2.68 23.21
N GLY A 181 -0.86 3.16 21.97
CA GLY A 181 -1.95 4.03 21.54
C GLY A 181 -3.30 3.34 21.33
N GLU A 182 -3.38 2.01 21.41
CA GLU A 182 -4.61 1.24 21.20
C GLU A 182 -4.97 0.37 22.39
N ASN A 183 -6.27 0.18 22.64
CA ASN A 183 -6.76 -0.72 23.69
C ASN A 183 -6.90 -2.16 23.15
N TRP A 184 -5.80 -2.90 23.09
CA TRP A 184 -5.75 -4.26 22.51
C TRP A 184 -6.61 -5.30 23.23
N GLN A 185 -7.04 -5.03 24.47
CA GLN A 185 -7.93 -5.92 25.22
C GLN A 185 -9.38 -5.92 24.69
N GLU A 186 -9.75 -4.92 23.88
CA GLU A 186 -11.09 -4.89 23.26
C GLU A 186 -11.22 -5.77 22.03
N TYR A 187 -10.09 -6.18 21.44
CA TYR A 187 -10.10 -6.95 20.20
C TYR A 187 -9.82 -8.42 20.48
N ASP A 188 -10.41 -9.26 19.63
CA ASP A 188 -10.19 -10.69 19.63
C ASP A 188 -9.35 -11.11 18.40
N VAL A 189 -9.47 -10.36 17.31
CA VAL A 189 -8.83 -10.67 16.01
C VAL A 189 -8.17 -9.42 15.44
N VAL A 190 -6.95 -9.57 14.94
CA VAL A 190 -6.24 -8.50 14.22
C VAL A 190 -5.86 -8.99 12.82
N GLY A 191 -6.34 -8.30 11.79
CA GLY A 191 -5.96 -8.53 10.40
C GLY A 191 -4.91 -7.52 9.94
N ILE A 192 -3.77 -7.98 9.43
CA ILE A 192 -2.69 -7.12 8.92
C ILE A 192 -2.55 -7.31 7.40
N SER A 193 -2.81 -6.26 6.63
CA SER A 193 -2.78 -6.27 5.16
C SER A 193 -1.41 -5.88 4.60
N ILE A 194 -0.55 -6.86 4.31
CA ILE A 194 0.79 -6.66 3.74
C ILE A 194 0.72 -6.83 2.21
N ILE A 195 0.86 -5.73 1.46
CA ILE A 195 0.58 -5.72 0.02
C ILE A 195 1.82 -5.71 -0.87
N GLY A 196 2.99 -5.39 -0.31
CA GLY A 196 4.20 -5.23 -1.10
C GLY A 196 5.46 -5.52 -0.30
N ILE A 197 6.58 -5.64 -1.00
CA ILE A 197 7.88 -6.02 -0.45
C ILE A 197 8.30 -5.07 0.68
N SER A 198 8.15 -3.77 0.48
CA SER A 198 8.50 -2.74 1.48
C SER A 198 7.66 -2.80 2.76
N GLN A 199 6.55 -3.54 2.77
CA GLN A 199 5.74 -3.76 3.96
C GLN A 199 6.07 -5.05 4.72
N ILE A 200 6.88 -5.96 4.16
CA ILE A 200 7.12 -7.28 4.77
C ILE A 200 7.73 -7.11 6.16
N ILE A 201 8.85 -6.43 6.28
CA ILE A 201 9.53 -6.24 7.57
C ILE A 201 8.69 -5.43 8.57
N PRO A 202 8.19 -4.23 8.25
CA PRO A 202 7.33 -3.50 9.20
C PRO A 202 6.03 -4.25 9.55
N GLY A 203 5.38 -4.92 8.61
CA GLY A 203 4.16 -5.69 8.85
C GLY A 203 4.40 -6.90 9.75
N LEU A 204 5.44 -7.69 9.48
CA LEU A 204 5.83 -8.83 10.32
C LEU A 204 6.37 -8.39 11.69
N THR A 205 7.02 -7.22 11.77
CA THR A 205 7.44 -6.64 13.05
C THR A 205 6.22 -6.33 13.92
N LEU A 206 5.20 -5.69 13.36
CA LEU A 206 3.94 -5.45 14.07
C LEU A 206 3.30 -6.78 14.51
N ALA A 207 3.16 -7.74 13.60
CA ALA A 207 2.53 -9.02 13.86
C ALA A 207 3.21 -9.77 15.01
N ARG A 208 4.55 -9.86 14.99
CA ARG A 208 5.36 -10.46 16.05
C ARG A 208 5.14 -9.76 17.39
N LEU A 209 5.21 -8.43 17.42
CA LEU A 209 5.06 -7.65 18.64
C LEU A 209 3.68 -7.83 19.27
N LEU A 210 2.63 -7.89 18.45
CA LEU A 210 1.26 -8.14 18.94
C LEU A 210 1.11 -9.55 19.46
N LYS A 211 1.64 -10.55 18.75
CA LYS A 211 1.58 -11.95 19.18
C LYS A 211 2.33 -12.20 20.49
N GLU A 212 3.49 -11.56 20.68
CA GLU A 212 4.27 -11.64 21.93
C GLU A 212 3.58 -10.94 23.11
N GLN A 213 2.94 -9.78 22.88
CA GLN A 213 2.37 -8.95 23.96
C GLN A 213 0.93 -9.29 24.30
N PHE A 214 0.16 -9.82 23.34
CA PHE A 214 -1.27 -10.08 23.47
C PHE A 214 -1.60 -11.50 22.99
N PRO A 215 -1.29 -12.54 23.79
CA PRO A 215 -1.50 -13.93 23.39
C PRO A 215 -2.97 -14.32 23.15
N HIS A 216 -3.92 -13.48 23.60
CA HIS A 216 -5.36 -13.69 23.35
C HIS A 216 -5.79 -13.33 21.93
N LEU A 217 -5.00 -12.52 21.20
CA LEU A 217 -5.35 -12.06 19.86
C LEU A 217 -5.12 -13.16 18.81
N HIS A 218 -6.14 -13.44 18.00
CA HIS A 218 -5.94 -14.14 16.74
C HIS A 218 -5.38 -13.17 15.68
N ILE A 219 -4.06 -13.20 15.49
CA ILE A 219 -3.40 -12.48 14.40
C ILE A 219 -3.56 -13.22 13.07
N THR A 220 -4.19 -12.58 12.08
CA THR A 220 -4.24 -13.06 10.70
C THR A 220 -3.52 -12.09 9.76
N LEU A 221 -2.71 -12.62 8.85
CA LEU A 221 -2.08 -11.82 7.79
C LEU A 221 -2.88 -11.93 6.51
N GLY A 222 -2.70 -10.99 5.60
CA GLY A 222 -3.28 -11.05 4.26
C GLY A 222 -2.59 -10.11 3.30
N GLY A 223 -2.96 -10.23 2.03
CA GLY A 223 -2.44 -9.41 0.94
C GLY A 223 -1.76 -10.23 -0.17
N PRO A 224 -1.55 -9.63 -1.34
CA PRO A 224 -1.07 -10.34 -2.53
C PRO A 224 0.29 -11.01 -2.34
N ILE A 225 1.17 -10.49 -1.47
CA ILE A 225 2.49 -11.09 -1.21
C ILE A 225 2.39 -12.53 -0.69
N PHE A 226 1.38 -12.82 0.11
CA PHE A 226 1.13 -14.16 0.64
C PHE A 226 0.42 -15.06 -0.36
N SER A 227 -0.33 -14.48 -1.29
CA SER A 227 -1.00 -15.22 -2.36
C SER A 227 0.02 -15.77 -3.34
N VAL A 228 0.93 -14.91 -3.81
CA VAL A 228 1.96 -15.28 -4.80
C VAL A 228 3.06 -16.18 -4.22
N ASN A 229 3.26 -16.15 -2.90
CA ASN A 229 4.27 -16.96 -2.20
C ASN A 229 3.65 -18.02 -1.28
N ALA A 230 2.39 -18.40 -1.47
CA ALA A 230 1.68 -19.35 -0.59
C ALA A 230 2.46 -20.66 -0.40
N GLU A 231 2.95 -21.22 -1.51
CA GLU A 231 3.72 -22.48 -1.51
C GLU A 231 5.04 -22.37 -0.75
N GLN A 232 5.63 -21.18 -0.66
CA GLN A 232 6.92 -20.95 0.01
C GLN A 232 6.78 -20.94 1.54
N LEU A 233 5.56 -20.95 2.06
CA LEU A 233 5.27 -21.06 3.48
C LEU A 233 4.98 -22.51 3.91
N ILE A 234 4.75 -23.41 2.96
CA ILE A 234 4.50 -24.82 3.25
C ILE A 234 5.77 -25.43 3.85
N GLY A 235 5.62 -26.12 4.99
CA GLY A 235 6.75 -26.70 5.72
C GLY A 235 7.49 -25.73 6.63
N HIS A 236 7.00 -24.49 6.80
CA HIS A 236 7.58 -23.46 7.67
C HIS A 236 6.66 -23.09 8.85
N PRO A 237 6.34 -24.02 9.77
CA PRO A 237 5.47 -23.72 10.91
C PRO A 237 6.06 -22.67 11.87
N GLU A 238 7.39 -22.50 11.88
CA GLU A 238 8.07 -21.45 12.65
C GLU A 238 7.65 -20.03 12.23
N PHE A 239 7.29 -19.83 10.96
CA PHE A 239 6.76 -18.55 10.49
C PHE A 239 5.45 -18.20 11.21
N PHE A 240 4.59 -19.19 11.37
CA PHE A 240 3.35 -19.01 12.11
C PHE A 240 3.66 -18.75 13.58
N ASP A 241 4.50 -19.56 14.22
CA ASP A 241 4.91 -19.35 15.62
C ASP A 241 5.30 -17.90 15.90
N ASP A 242 6.13 -17.30 15.04
CA ASP A 242 6.59 -15.93 15.18
C ASP A 242 5.54 -14.86 14.89
N PHE A 243 4.75 -15.04 13.83
CA PHE A 243 4.06 -13.90 13.20
C PHE A 243 2.55 -13.98 13.22
N CYS A 244 1.93 -15.16 13.16
CA CYS A 244 0.48 -15.23 12.96
C CYS A 244 -0.15 -16.58 13.35
N HIS A 245 -1.48 -16.65 13.26
CA HIS A 245 -2.25 -17.88 13.43
C HIS A 245 -2.83 -18.36 12.10
N SER A 246 -3.10 -17.43 11.19
CA SER A 246 -3.61 -17.72 9.85
C SER A 246 -3.17 -16.66 8.84
N ILE A 247 -3.28 -17.00 7.56
CA ILE A 247 -3.00 -16.11 6.45
C ILE A 247 -4.13 -16.25 5.43
N VAL A 248 -4.76 -15.15 5.07
CA VAL A 248 -5.77 -15.09 4.01
C VAL A 248 -5.08 -14.80 2.68
N THR A 249 -5.28 -15.68 1.69
CA THR A 249 -4.78 -15.55 0.32
C THR A 249 -5.88 -15.03 -0.61
N PHE A 250 -5.48 -14.48 -1.76
CA PHE A 250 -6.36 -13.90 -2.77
C PHE A 250 -7.28 -12.78 -2.21
N GLU A 251 -8.56 -12.78 -2.57
CA GLU A 251 -9.56 -11.85 -2.04
C GLU A 251 -9.94 -12.20 -0.60
N GLY A 252 -10.11 -11.18 0.26
CA GLY A 252 -10.19 -11.39 1.71
C GLY A 252 -11.59 -11.31 2.32
N GLU A 253 -12.58 -10.83 1.57
CA GLU A 253 -13.91 -10.49 2.08
C GLU A 253 -14.64 -11.70 2.70
N GLU A 254 -14.97 -12.71 1.89
CA GLU A 254 -15.66 -13.91 2.34
C GLU A 254 -14.76 -14.82 3.22
N PRO A 255 -13.47 -15.02 2.90
CA PRO A 255 -12.54 -15.74 3.80
C PRO A 255 -12.46 -15.17 5.20
N LEU A 256 -12.37 -13.85 5.37
CA LEU A 256 -12.36 -13.23 6.70
C LEU A 256 -13.70 -13.41 7.41
N HIS A 257 -14.83 -13.29 6.70
CA HIS A 257 -16.14 -13.56 7.29
C HIS A 257 -16.25 -15.01 7.82
N ARG A 258 -15.78 -16.00 7.04
CA ARG A 258 -15.78 -17.41 7.45
C ARG A 258 -14.76 -17.70 8.54
N LEU A 259 -13.61 -17.04 8.55
CA LEU A 259 -12.63 -17.11 9.63
C LEU A 259 -13.23 -16.63 10.95
N LEU A 260 -13.84 -15.43 10.97
CA LEU A 260 -14.48 -14.89 12.18
C LEU A 260 -15.63 -15.78 12.67
N THR A 261 -16.39 -16.36 11.74
CA THR A 261 -17.47 -17.31 12.05
C THR A 261 -16.93 -18.56 12.74
N ALA A 262 -15.88 -19.19 12.17
CA ALA A 262 -15.26 -20.38 12.73
C ALA A 262 -14.63 -20.11 14.10
N LEU A 263 -13.89 -19.01 14.25
CA LEU A 263 -13.29 -18.61 15.52
C LEU A 263 -14.35 -18.36 16.61
N LYS A 264 -15.47 -17.71 16.26
CA LYS A 264 -16.56 -17.46 17.21
C LYS A 264 -17.26 -18.76 17.66
N ALA A 265 -17.36 -19.75 16.77
CA ALA A 265 -17.95 -21.06 17.08
C ALA A 265 -16.97 -22.02 17.78
N GLY A 266 -15.66 -21.75 17.74
CA GLY A 266 -14.63 -22.70 18.16
C GLY A 266 -14.43 -23.85 17.17
N ASP A 267 -14.81 -23.65 15.92
CA ASP A 267 -14.74 -24.67 14.86
C ASP A 267 -13.34 -24.75 14.22
N SER A 268 -13.11 -25.84 13.50
CA SER A 268 -11.87 -26.01 12.71
C SER A 268 -11.75 -24.99 11.59
N LEU A 269 -10.52 -24.53 11.35
CA LEU A 269 -10.20 -23.63 10.24
C LEU A 269 -10.10 -24.34 8.87
N ALA A 270 -10.17 -25.67 8.83
CA ALA A 270 -10.00 -26.47 7.62
C ALA A 270 -11.04 -26.19 6.52
N THR A 271 -12.19 -25.63 6.88
CA THR A 271 -13.24 -25.25 5.91
C THR A 271 -13.22 -23.78 5.53
N VAL A 272 -12.32 -22.97 6.08
CA VAL A 272 -12.24 -21.54 5.73
C VAL A 272 -11.54 -21.42 4.37
N PRO A 273 -12.18 -20.82 3.35
CA PRO A 273 -11.63 -20.79 2.01
C PRO A 273 -10.47 -19.79 1.96
N ASN A 274 -9.56 -19.98 1.00
CA ASN A 274 -8.40 -19.10 0.80
C ASN A 274 -7.56 -18.88 2.07
N LEU A 275 -7.42 -19.90 2.91
CA LEU A 275 -6.72 -19.80 4.19
C LEU A 275 -5.49 -20.70 4.20
N ILE A 276 -4.38 -20.15 4.67
CA ILE A 276 -3.23 -20.92 5.14
C ILE A 276 -3.24 -20.88 6.67
N HIS A 277 -3.17 -22.03 7.33
CA HIS A 277 -3.16 -22.12 8.79
C HIS A 277 -2.34 -23.32 9.26
N LEU A 278 -2.16 -23.43 10.58
CA LEU A 278 -1.60 -24.63 11.19
C LEU A 278 -2.69 -25.65 11.52
N ASP A 279 -2.45 -26.91 11.16
CA ASP A 279 -3.11 -28.09 11.73
C ASP A 279 -2.05 -28.88 12.52
N GLY A 280 -2.05 -28.70 13.84
CA GLY A 280 -0.92 -29.09 14.68
C GLY A 280 0.37 -28.35 14.31
N ARG A 281 1.31 -29.05 13.68
CA ARG A 281 2.57 -28.48 13.14
C ARG A 281 2.62 -28.45 11.62
N GLN A 282 1.60 -28.96 10.95
CA GLN A 282 1.53 -28.93 9.50
C GLN A 282 0.97 -27.58 9.04
N VAL A 283 1.67 -26.92 8.13
CA VAL A 283 1.12 -25.76 7.42
C VAL A 283 0.19 -26.30 6.33
N VAL A 284 -1.09 -25.95 6.44
CA VAL A 284 -2.16 -26.38 5.53
C VAL A 284 -2.64 -25.18 4.73
N HIS A 285 -2.71 -25.34 3.41
CA HIS A 285 -3.38 -24.39 2.51
C HIS A 285 -4.70 -25.00 2.07
N ASN A 286 -5.81 -24.38 2.48
CA ASN A 286 -7.14 -24.87 2.16
C ASN A 286 -7.40 -24.76 0.66
N LYS A 287 -7.90 -25.85 0.07
CA LYS A 287 -8.10 -25.96 -1.40
C LYS A 287 -9.30 -25.17 -1.90
N GLU A 288 -10.28 -24.92 -1.04
CA GLU A 288 -11.46 -24.14 -1.42
C GLU A 288 -11.05 -22.69 -1.68
N ARG A 289 -11.33 -22.22 -2.89
CA ARG A 289 -11.16 -20.83 -3.30
C ARG A 289 -12.54 -20.22 -3.51
N VAL A 290 -12.81 -19.15 -2.79
CA VAL A 290 -14.01 -18.34 -2.94
C VAL A 290 -13.63 -16.97 -3.49
N GLU A 291 -14.46 -16.49 -4.39
CA GLU A 291 -14.36 -15.18 -5.04
C GLU A 291 -15.76 -14.60 -5.13
N LEU A 292 -15.89 -13.32 -4.82
CA LEU A 292 -17.18 -12.64 -4.88
C LEU A 292 -17.37 -11.99 -6.25
N ARG A 293 -18.62 -11.87 -6.69
CA ARG A 293 -18.95 -10.92 -7.76
C ARG A 293 -18.77 -9.52 -7.22
N PHE A 294 -18.42 -8.58 -8.09
CA PHE A 294 -18.23 -7.18 -7.69
C PHE A 294 -19.48 -6.63 -6.99
N GLU A 295 -20.67 -6.97 -7.47
CA GLU A 295 -21.94 -6.50 -6.91
C GLU A 295 -22.27 -7.06 -5.52
N GLU A 296 -21.55 -8.07 -5.05
CA GLU A 296 -21.71 -8.66 -3.71
C GLU A 296 -20.88 -7.91 -2.67
N ILE A 297 -20.04 -6.96 -3.11
CA ILE A 297 -19.12 -6.22 -2.26
C ILE A 297 -19.69 -4.81 -2.08
N PRO A 298 -19.96 -4.38 -0.83
CA PRO A 298 -20.40 -3.01 -0.60
C PRO A 298 -19.26 -2.04 -0.88
N GLY A 299 -19.63 -0.80 -1.27
CA GLY A 299 -18.66 0.28 -1.45
C GLY A 299 -17.79 0.51 -0.21
N PRO A 300 -16.57 1.04 -0.37
CA PRO A 300 -15.61 1.17 0.71
C PRO A 300 -16.05 2.18 1.78
N THR A 301 -15.61 1.97 3.02
CA THR A 301 -15.75 2.98 4.08
C THR A 301 -14.38 3.39 4.62
N PHE A 302 -14.14 4.70 4.74
CA PHE A 302 -12.91 5.28 5.29
C PHE A 302 -13.12 5.75 6.74
N ASP A 303 -14.23 5.34 7.36
CA ASP A 303 -14.53 5.70 8.75
C ASP A 303 -13.48 5.12 9.70
N GLY A 304 -12.95 5.95 10.60
CA GLY A 304 -11.86 5.59 11.50
C GLY A 304 -10.46 5.85 10.94
N LEU A 305 -10.33 6.25 9.66
CA LEU A 305 -9.03 6.62 9.08
C LEU A 305 -8.76 8.13 9.25
N PRO A 306 -7.50 8.53 9.54
CA PRO A 306 -7.15 9.92 9.83
C PRO A 306 -6.95 10.72 8.54
N MET A 307 -8.05 11.00 7.82
CA MET A 307 -8.01 11.63 6.48
C MET A 307 -7.22 12.95 6.40
N LYS A 308 -7.09 13.67 7.53
CA LYS A 308 -6.33 14.94 7.62
C LYS A 308 -4.82 14.74 7.75
N ASN A 309 -4.37 13.53 8.06
CA ASN A 309 -2.97 13.24 8.32
C ASN A 309 -2.21 12.84 7.04
N TYR A 310 -2.90 12.43 5.98
CA TYR A 310 -2.22 12.15 4.70
C TYR A 310 -1.44 13.38 4.20
N LEU A 311 -0.26 13.15 3.62
CA LEU A 311 0.62 14.19 3.08
C LEU A 311 0.12 14.65 1.70
N SER A 312 -1.10 15.19 1.69
CA SER A 312 -1.81 15.68 0.52
C SER A 312 -2.61 16.93 0.90
N PRO A 313 -2.74 17.93 0.01
CA PRO A 313 -3.51 19.14 0.29
C PRO A 313 -5.01 18.88 0.39
N TYR A 314 -5.48 17.73 -0.10
CA TYR A 314 -6.88 17.33 -0.06
C TYR A 314 -7.00 15.85 0.34
N PRO A 315 -8.10 15.44 0.99
CA PRO A 315 -8.42 14.03 1.15
C PRO A 315 -8.61 13.38 -0.23
N ILE A 316 -7.80 12.39 -0.57
CA ILE A 316 -7.95 11.63 -1.81
C ILE A 316 -8.57 10.27 -1.48
N ILE A 317 -9.61 9.89 -2.21
CA ILE A 317 -10.34 8.65 -1.98
C ILE A 317 -10.07 7.65 -3.11
N PRO A 318 -9.42 6.52 -2.80
CA PRO A 318 -9.30 5.45 -3.77
C PRO A 318 -10.65 4.71 -3.93
N VAL A 319 -10.96 4.32 -5.16
CA VAL A 319 -12.17 3.56 -5.54
C VAL A 319 -11.82 2.50 -6.59
N LEU A 320 -12.74 1.56 -6.85
CA LEU A 320 -12.60 0.57 -7.92
C LEU A 320 -13.81 0.67 -8.86
N GLN A 321 -13.56 0.80 -10.15
CA GLN A 321 -14.58 0.56 -11.16
C GLN A 321 -14.70 -0.94 -11.51
N SER A 322 -13.65 -1.71 -11.23
CA SER A 322 -13.50 -3.12 -11.57
C SER A 322 -12.43 -3.80 -10.73
N ARG A 323 -12.54 -5.13 -10.65
CA ARG A 323 -11.58 -6.05 -10.02
C ARG A 323 -11.04 -7.03 -11.04
N GLY A 324 -9.76 -7.35 -10.91
CA GLY A 324 -9.00 -8.06 -11.93
C GLY A 324 -8.75 -7.20 -13.17
N CYS A 325 -8.25 -7.82 -14.23
CA CYS A 325 -7.90 -7.15 -15.47
C CYS A 325 -8.60 -7.84 -16.65
N TYR A 326 -9.38 -7.08 -17.43
CA TYR A 326 -10.10 -7.61 -18.61
C TYR A 326 -9.17 -8.13 -19.70
N TRP A 327 -7.90 -7.69 -19.71
CA TRP A 327 -6.90 -8.21 -20.63
C TRP A 327 -6.34 -9.55 -20.15
N GLY A 328 -5.92 -9.63 -18.89
CA GLY A 328 -5.60 -10.88 -18.18
C GLY A 328 -4.46 -11.77 -18.73
N LYS A 329 -3.83 -11.40 -19.85
CA LYS A 329 -2.91 -12.26 -20.62
C LYS A 329 -1.43 -11.91 -20.50
N CYS A 330 -1.08 -10.75 -19.92
CA CYS A 330 0.31 -10.32 -19.82
C CYS A 330 1.18 -11.39 -19.13
N THR A 331 2.21 -11.89 -19.80
CA THR A 331 3.00 -13.06 -19.33
C THR A 331 3.84 -12.77 -18.09
N PHE A 332 4.07 -11.50 -17.75
CA PHE A 332 4.80 -11.06 -16.57
C PHE A 332 3.90 -10.75 -15.35
N CYS A 333 2.57 -10.69 -15.54
CA CYS A 333 1.68 -10.06 -14.59
C CYS A 333 1.17 -11.04 -13.52
N THR A 334 1.41 -10.74 -12.25
CA THR A 334 0.93 -11.53 -11.11
C THR A 334 -0.54 -11.27 -10.77
N HIS A 335 -1.12 -10.15 -11.20
CA HIS A 335 -2.52 -9.81 -10.88
C HIS A 335 -3.51 -10.84 -11.42
N SER A 336 -3.27 -11.39 -12.63
CA SER A 336 -4.12 -12.44 -13.19
C SER A 336 -4.16 -13.70 -12.32
N PHE A 337 -3.06 -14.05 -11.67
CA PHE A 337 -3.00 -15.17 -10.72
C PHE A 337 -3.79 -14.88 -9.44
N VAL A 338 -3.62 -13.68 -8.88
CA VAL A 338 -4.32 -13.25 -7.65
C VAL A 338 -5.84 -13.24 -7.87
N TYR A 339 -6.32 -12.67 -8.97
CA TYR A 339 -7.75 -12.57 -9.29
C TYR A 339 -8.31 -13.76 -10.12
N GLY A 340 -7.53 -14.82 -10.34
CA GLY A 340 -8.04 -16.05 -10.97
C GLY A 340 -8.48 -15.86 -12.43
N HIS A 341 -7.85 -14.94 -13.17
CA HIS A 341 -8.21 -14.51 -14.53
C HIS A 341 -9.64 -13.93 -14.67
N ARG A 342 -10.33 -13.66 -13.56
CA ARG A 342 -11.67 -13.08 -13.59
C ARG A 342 -11.60 -11.56 -13.70
N TYR A 343 -12.56 -11.00 -14.44
CA TYR A 343 -12.81 -9.56 -14.49
C TYR A 343 -14.26 -9.30 -14.08
N GLY A 344 -14.43 -8.53 -13.01
CA GLY A 344 -15.74 -8.04 -12.57
C GLY A 344 -15.74 -6.52 -12.60
N LYS A 345 -16.83 -5.91 -13.08
CA LYS A 345 -16.97 -4.44 -13.10
C LYS A 345 -18.22 -4.00 -12.37
N GLN A 346 -18.12 -2.86 -11.67
CA GLN A 346 -19.26 -2.17 -11.11
C GLN A 346 -20.20 -1.72 -12.25
N LYS A 347 -21.51 -1.75 -12.00
CA LYS A 347 -22.47 -1.08 -12.87
C LYS A 347 -22.18 0.42 -12.89
N THR A 348 -22.25 1.04 -14.07
CA THR A 348 -22.02 2.48 -14.27
C THR A 348 -22.79 3.33 -13.26
N GLN A 349 -24.07 3.00 -13.07
CA GLN A 349 -24.93 3.67 -12.11
C GLN A 349 -24.39 3.57 -10.68
N GLY A 350 -24.01 2.36 -10.24
CA GLY A 350 -23.45 2.13 -8.91
C GLY A 350 -22.15 2.89 -8.67
N MET A 351 -21.28 3.00 -9.68
CA MET A 351 -20.04 3.79 -9.54
C MET A 351 -20.33 5.27 -9.35
N VAL A 352 -21.24 5.84 -10.14
CA VAL A 352 -21.58 7.26 -10.00
C VAL A 352 -22.28 7.54 -8.67
N ASP A 353 -23.18 6.66 -8.23
CA ASP A 353 -23.82 6.75 -6.91
C ASP A 353 -22.79 6.66 -5.76
N GLU A 354 -21.81 5.76 -5.89
CA GLU A 354 -20.72 5.61 -4.92
C GLU A 354 -19.85 6.87 -4.86
N LEU A 355 -19.47 7.45 -6.01
CA LEU A 355 -18.73 8.71 -6.05
C LEU A 355 -19.50 9.82 -5.35
N GLU A 356 -20.78 10.03 -5.67
CA GLU A 356 -21.62 11.06 -5.04
C GLU A 356 -21.71 10.87 -3.52
N ALA A 357 -21.89 9.62 -3.06
CA ALA A 357 -21.95 9.29 -1.64
C ALA A 357 -20.63 9.59 -0.93
N LEU A 358 -19.49 9.17 -1.50
CA LEU A 358 -18.16 9.39 -0.93
C LEU A 358 -17.77 10.87 -0.94
N MET A 359 -18.09 11.59 -2.04
CA MET A 359 -17.89 13.04 -2.15
C MET A 359 -18.57 13.78 -0.99
N LYS A 360 -19.86 13.48 -0.77
CA LYS A 360 -20.66 14.09 0.29
C LYS A 360 -20.15 13.71 1.68
N LYS A 361 -19.85 12.43 1.90
CA LYS A 361 -19.47 11.91 3.23
C LYS A 361 -18.13 12.43 3.70
N TYR A 362 -17.14 12.50 2.82
CA TYR A 362 -15.76 12.86 3.16
C TYR A 362 -15.37 14.26 2.70
N ASN A 363 -16.32 15.02 2.13
CA ASN A 363 -16.15 16.39 1.67
C ASN A 363 -14.93 16.54 0.75
N THR A 364 -14.87 15.72 -0.29
CA THR A 364 -13.81 15.76 -1.29
C THR A 364 -14.36 15.55 -2.69
N LYS A 365 -13.58 15.97 -3.69
CA LYS A 365 -13.79 15.68 -5.11
C LYS A 365 -12.60 14.96 -5.73
N TYR A 366 -11.61 14.56 -4.93
CA TYR A 366 -10.36 13.96 -5.40
C TYR A 366 -10.42 12.44 -5.25
N PHE A 367 -10.26 11.74 -6.37
CA PHE A 367 -10.37 10.28 -6.42
C PHE A 367 -9.19 9.63 -7.12
N THR A 368 -8.93 8.38 -6.76
CA THR A 368 -7.97 7.50 -7.43
C THR A 368 -8.69 6.23 -7.84
N PHE A 369 -8.80 5.95 -9.14
CA PHE A 369 -9.30 4.66 -9.61
C PHE A 369 -8.16 3.66 -9.53
N SER A 370 -8.21 2.80 -8.51
CA SER A 370 -7.15 1.85 -8.13
C SER A 370 -7.24 0.51 -8.88
N ASP A 371 -8.03 0.45 -9.94
CA ASP A 371 -8.16 -0.70 -10.81
C ASP A 371 -6.82 -1.11 -11.45
N GLU A 372 -6.64 -2.41 -11.69
CA GLU A 372 -5.49 -2.94 -12.43
C GLU A 372 -5.42 -2.40 -13.86
N ALA A 373 -6.59 -2.22 -14.48
CA ALA A 373 -6.79 -1.49 -15.72
C ALA A 373 -8.28 -1.23 -15.89
N VAL A 374 -8.70 0.03 -15.84
CA VAL A 374 -10.09 0.39 -16.15
C VAL A 374 -10.30 0.26 -17.67
N SER A 375 -11.38 -0.41 -18.08
CA SER A 375 -11.69 -0.52 -19.50
C SER A 375 -12.11 0.84 -20.09
N PRO A 376 -11.71 1.17 -21.34
CA PRO A 376 -12.13 2.41 -22.00
C PRO A 376 -13.65 2.55 -22.10
N HIS A 377 -14.36 1.44 -22.29
CA HIS A 377 -15.83 1.42 -22.35
C HIS A 377 -16.45 1.78 -20.99
N SER A 378 -15.96 1.19 -19.90
CA SER A 378 -16.44 1.55 -18.55
C SER A 378 -16.23 3.03 -18.25
N LEU A 379 -15.05 3.58 -18.58
CA LEU A 379 -14.79 5.00 -18.39
C LEU A 379 -15.61 5.90 -19.30
N ASN A 380 -15.91 5.48 -20.53
CA ASN A 380 -16.84 6.20 -21.39
C ASN A 380 -18.21 6.37 -20.72
N ASP A 381 -18.79 5.26 -20.26
CA ASP A 381 -20.14 5.23 -19.71
C ASP A 381 -20.21 5.97 -18.37
N VAL A 382 -19.21 5.77 -17.50
CA VAL A 382 -19.10 6.48 -16.23
C VAL A 382 -18.92 7.99 -16.46
N SER A 383 -18.04 8.37 -17.40
CA SER A 383 -17.83 9.80 -17.72
C SER A 383 -19.10 10.45 -18.26
N GLU A 384 -19.85 9.76 -19.10
CA GLU A 384 -21.11 10.25 -19.67
C GLU A 384 -22.14 10.49 -18.57
N LEU A 385 -22.39 9.50 -17.72
CA LEU A 385 -23.35 9.62 -16.62
C LEU A 385 -22.94 10.69 -15.59
N MET A 386 -21.64 10.81 -15.29
CA MET A 386 -21.15 11.89 -14.42
C MET A 386 -21.42 13.28 -15.01
N ILE A 387 -21.19 13.45 -16.32
CA ILE A 387 -21.47 14.72 -17.01
C ILE A 387 -22.97 15.03 -17.01
N GLU A 388 -23.82 14.03 -17.25
CA GLU A 388 -25.28 14.17 -17.23
C GLU A 388 -25.79 14.60 -15.85
N ARG A 389 -25.21 14.05 -14.77
CA ARG A 389 -25.59 14.34 -13.38
C ARG A 389 -24.90 15.56 -12.78
N GLY A 390 -23.91 16.13 -13.45
CA GLY A 390 -23.10 17.22 -12.90
C GLY A 390 -22.18 16.77 -11.74
N VAL A 391 -21.74 15.50 -11.75
CA VAL A 391 -20.79 14.97 -10.76
C VAL A 391 -19.38 15.39 -11.15
N GLU A 392 -18.85 16.39 -10.45
CA GLU A 392 -17.54 16.97 -10.73
C GLU A 392 -16.44 16.40 -9.83
N ILE A 393 -15.53 15.61 -10.42
CA ILE A 393 -14.36 15.08 -9.71
C ILE A 393 -13.04 15.60 -10.30
N SER A 394 -11.95 15.30 -9.60
CA SER A 394 -10.58 15.37 -10.10
C SER A 394 -9.92 14.02 -9.82
N SER A 395 -9.68 13.27 -10.88
CA SER A 395 -9.30 11.87 -10.74
C SER A 395 -8.12 11.45 -11.60
N LEU A 396 -7.48 10.38 -11.15
CA LEU A 396 -6.58 9.57 -11.95
C LEU A 396 -7.13 8.16 -12.16
N ALA A 397 -6.68 7.50 -13.24
CA ALA A 397 -7.02 6.12 -13.55
C ALA A 397 -5.88 5.42 -14.31
N LEU A 398 -5.75 4.11 -14.11
CA LEU A 398 -4.86 3.23 -14.88
C LEU A 398 -5.63 2.57 -16.02
N LEU A 399 -5.08 2.64 -17.23
CA LEU A 399 -5.65 2.00 -18.41
C LEU A 399 -4.58 1.23 -19.18
N LYS A 400 -5.05 0.38 -20.10
CA LYS A 400 -4.23 -0.25 -21.13
C LYS A 400 -4.35 0.53 -22.43
N PHE A 401 -3.29 0.61 -23.23
CA PHE A 401 -3.37 1.13 -24.59
C PHE A 401 -4.32 0.30 -25.46
N GLU A 402 -5.29 0.97 -26.09
CA GLU A 402 -6.29 0.35 -26.96
C GLU A 402 -6.66 1.25 -28.16
N LYS A 403 -6.91 0.61 -29.30
CA LYS A 403 -7.28 1.30 -30.57
C LYS A 403 -8.59 2.08 -30.49
N VAL A 404 -9.52 1.67 -29.61
CA VAL A 404 -10.83 2.32 -29.44
C VAL A 404 -10.73 3.70 -28.78
N MET A 405 -9.58 4.04 -28.18
CA MET A 405 -9.39 5.32 -27.51
C MET A 405 -9.18 6.46 -28.52
N ASP A 406 -10.27 7.14 -28.87
CA ASP A 406 -10.28 8.27 -29.79
C ASP A 406 -10.29 9.63 -29.07
N GLU A 407 -10.20 10.72 -29.85
CA GLU A 407 -10.19 12.09 -29.31
C GLU A 407 -11.51 12.43 -28.59
N LYS A 408 -12.65 11.85 -29.00
CA LYS A 408 -13.95 12.08 -28.37
C LYS A 408 -14.00 11.45 -26.98
N LEU A 409 -13.48 10.23 -26.83
CA LEU A 409 -13.40 9.56 -25.53
C LEU A 409 -12.52 10.36 -24.56
N PHE A 410 -11.33 10.80 -24.99
CA PHE A 410 -10.46 11.61 -24.13
C PHE A 410 -11.06 12.97 -23.79
N ALA A 411 -11.74 13.63 -24.72
CA ALA A 411 -12.47 14.87 -24.42
C ALA A 411 -13.58 14.63 -23.38
N LYS A 412 -14.31 13.52 -23.48
CA LYS A 412 -15.33 13.11 -22.50
C LYS A 412 -14.70 12.84 -21.13
N MET A 413 -13.63 12.05 -21.05
CA MET A 413 -12.89 11.78 -19.81
C MET A 413 -12.37 13.08 -19.17
N LYS A 414 -11.78 13.99 -19.95
CA LYS A 414 -11.30 15.28 -19.47
C LYS A 414 -12.42 16.11 -18.85
N LYS A 415 -13.59 16.16 -19.51
CA LYS A 415 -14.79 16.87 -19.06
C LYS A 415 -15.35 16.26 -17.78
N ALA A 416 -15.35 14.93 -17.66
CA ALA A 416 -15.78 14.22 -16.46
C ALA A 416 -14.81 14.35 -15.27
N GLY A 417 -13.61 14.91 -15.47
CA GLY A 417 -12.69 15.20 -14.37
C GLY A 417 -11.45 14.32 -14.29
N PHE A 418 -11.22 13.42 -15.26
CA PHE A 418 -9.97 12.67 -15.34
C PHE A 418 -8.84 13.60 -15.79
N LYS A 419 -7.88 13.86 -14.90
CA LYS A 419 -6.77 14.81 -15.14
C LYS A 419 -5.47 14.09 -15.49
N PHE A 420 -5.29 12.88 -14.99
CA PHE A 420 -4.06 12.11 -15.09
C PHE A 420 -4.38 10.65 -15.42
N LEU A 421 -3.87 10.15 -16.53
CA LEU A 421 -4.04 8.75 -16.94
C LEU A 421 -2.70 8.04 -16.90
N MET A 422 -2.69 6.88 -16.26
CA MET A 422 -1.54 6.00 -16.21
C MET A 422 -1.73 4.89 -17.24
N PHE A 423 -0.67 4.50 -17.92
CA PHE A 423 -0.68 3.45 -18.93
C PHE A 423 0.49 2.49 -18.73
N GLY A 424 0.21 1.19 -18.78
CA GLY A 424 1.26 0.19 -18.92
C GLY A 424 1.78 0.17 -20.36
N LEU A 425 2.88 0.88 -20.63
CA LEU A 425 3.57 0.88 -21.92
C LEU A 425 4.43 -0.38 -22.07
N GLU A 426 5.18 -0.71 -21.02
CA GLU A 426 6.10 -1.84 -20.91
C GLU A 426 7.27 -1.84 -21.89
N SER A 427 7.01 -1.72 -23.21
CA SER A 427 8.02 -1.70 -24.25
C SER A 427 7.53 -0.98 -25.50
N ALA A 428 8.39 -0.14 -26.11
CA ALA A 428 8.13 0.45 -27.43
C ALA A 428 8.64 -0.43 -28.60
N ASN A 429 8.69 -1.75 -28.41
CA ASN A 429 9.16 -2.72 -29.39
C ASN A 429 8.09 -3.80 -29.62
N ASP A 430 7.52 -3.84 -30.83
CA ASP A 430 6.41 -4.75 -31.15
C ASP A 430 6.73 -6.23 -30.94
N ARG A 431 7.99 -6.65 -31.12
CA ARG A 431 8.41 -8.03 -30.82
C ARG A 431 8.28 -8.33 -29.33
N VAL A 432 8.73 -7.40 -28.47
CA VAL A 432 8.62 -7.56 -27.01
C VAL A 432 7.15 -7.47 -26.58
N LEU A 433 6.38 -6.52 -27.12
CA LEU A 433 4.94 -6.42 -26.86
C LEU A 433 4.18 -7.71 -27.20
N ALA A 434 4.58 -8.41 -28.27
CA ALA A 434 4.05 -9.71 -28.61
C ALA A 434 4.48 -10.81 -27.63
N LEU A 435 5.75 -10.85 -27.21
CA LEU A 435 6.26 -11.82 -26.23
C LEU A 435 5.61 -11.68 -24.85
N ILE A 436 5.37 -10.44 -24.42
CA ILE A 436 4.69 -10.18 -23.14
C ILE A 436 3.17 -10.36 -23.23
N ASP A 437 2.64 -10.66 -24.42
CA ASP A 437 1.21 -10.69 -24.77
C ASP A 437 0.48 -9.44 -24.26
N LYS A 438 0.98 -8.24 -24.60
CA LYS A 438 0.36 -6.98 -24.18
C LYS A 438 -0.89 -6.65 -24.98
N GLY A 439 -1.07 -7.21 -26.18
CA GLY A 439 -2.21 -6.91 -27.04
C GLY A 439 -2.29 -5.45 -27.49
N THR A 440 -1.14 -4.84 -27.81
CA THR A 440 -1.01 -3.49 -28.39
C THR A 440 0.20 -3.44 -29.33
N THR A 441 0.39 -2.34 -30.05
CA THR A 441 1.59 -2.06 -30.85
C THR A 441 2.12 -0.67 -30.51
N LYS A 442 3.39 -0.39 -30.80
CA LYS A 442 4.00 0.92 -30.55
C LYS A 442 3.25 2.06 -31.26
N GLU A 443 2.66 1.80 -32.43
CA GLU A 443 1.84 2.80 -33.14
C GLU A 443 0.58 3.15 -32.36
N VAL A 444 -0.10 2.14 -31.81
CA VAL A 444 -1.31 2.36 -30.98
C VAL A 444 -0.93 3.15 -29.73
N GLU A 445 0.15 2.77 -29.06
CA GLU A 445 0.63 3.46 -27.85
C GLU A 445 0.93 4.94 -28.14
N LYS A 446 1.68 5.21 -29.22
CA LYS A 446 2.00 6.57 -29.66
C LYS A 446 0.75 7.38 -29.99
N ASP A 447 -0.18 6.79 -30.76
CA ASP A 447 -1.41 7.44 -31.17
C ASP A 447 -2.31 7.79 -29.97
N VAL A 448 -2.48 6.86 -29.04
CA VAL A 448 -3.24 7.07 -27.80
C VAL A 448 -2.62 8.18 -26.94
N LEU A 449 -1.29 8.17 -26.73
CA LEU A 449 -0.61 9.23 -25.99
C LEU A 449 -0.79 10.60 -26.63
N ASN A 450 -0.70 10.69 -27.97
CA ASN A 450 -0.92 11.94 -28.69
C ASN A 450 -2.35 12.46 -28.50
N LYS A 451 -3.36 11.59 -28.63
CA LYS A 451 -4.77 11.96 -28.47
C LYS A 451 -5.09 12.40 -27.03
N SER A 452 -4.60 11.66 -26.04
CA SER A 452 -4.76 12.01 -24.61
C SER A 452 -4.09 13.35 -24.29
N HIS A 453 -2.87 13.58 -24.79
CA HIS A 453 -2.16 14.85 -24.62
C HIS A 453 -2.92 16.03 -25.24
N LYS A 454 -3.44 15.88 -26.47
CA LYS A 454 -4.28 16.92 -27.13
C LYS A 454 -5.53 17.27 -26.33
N ALA A 455 -6.13 16.31 -25.62
CA ALA A 455 -7.26 16.54 -24.72
C ALA A 455 -6.85 17.25 -23.41
N GLY A 456 -5.56 17.56 -23.21
CA GLY A 456 -5.04 18.21 -22.01
C GLY A 456 -4.99 17.28 -20.80
N ILE A 457 -4.93 15.96 -21.02
CA ILE A 457 -4.78 14.96 -19.97
C ILE A 457 -3.28 14.67 -19.77
N TRP A 458 -2.85 14.61 -18.51
CA TRP A 458 -1.48 14.23 -18.17
C TRP A 458 -1.31 12.72 -18.26
N ASN A 459 -0.18 12.27 -18.80
CA ASN A 459 0.07 10.85 -19.04
C ASN A 459 1.28 10.38 -18.24
N HIS A 460 1.17 9.20 -17.65
CA HIS A 460 2.29 8.49 -17.04
C HIS A 460 2.38 7.09 -17.63
N SER A 461 3.56 6.70 -18.09
CA SER A 461 3.78 5.41 -18.74
C SER A 461 4.71 4.56 -17.90
N PHE A 462 4.24 3.37 -17.50
CA PHE A 462 5.07 2.35 -16.88
C PHE A 462 5.85 1.61 -17.96
N LEU A 463 7.15 1.39 -17.73
CA LEU A 463 8.06 0.74 -18.66
C LEU A 463 9.08 -0.08 -17.87
N PHE A 464 9.49 -1.23 -18.41
CA PHE A 464 10.53 -2.05 -17.82
C PHE A 464 11.51 -2.55 -18.88
N PHE A 465 12.71 -2.90 -18.41
CA PHE A 465 13.79 -3.41 -19.26
C PHE A 465 14.17 -4.82 -18.83
N GLY A 466 14.79 -5.58 -19.72
CA GLY A 466 15.31 -6.91 -19.40
C GLY A 466 14.30 -8.05 -19.44
N PHE A 467 13.20 -7.93 -20.22
CA PHE A 467 12.33 -9.09 -20.48
C PHE A 467 13.14 -10.22 -21.15
N PRO A 468 13.04 -11.48 -20.71
CA PRO A 468 13.68 -12.61 -21.39
C PRO A 468 13.13 -12.76 -22.81
N THR A 469 13.97 -12.74 -23.86
CA THR A 469 13.51 -12.66 -25.27
C THR A 469 14.13 -13.63 -26.24
#